data_AF-A0A198F9M6-F1
#
_entry.id   AF-A0A198F9M6-F1
#
_cell.length_a   1.000
_cell.length_b   1.000
_cell.length_c   1.000
_cell.angle_alpha   90.00
_cell.angle_beta   90.00
_cell.angle_gamma   90.00
#
_symmetry.space_group_name_H-M   'P 1'
#
loop_
_entity.id
_entity.type
_entity.pdbx_description
1 polymer ?
#
loop_
_entity_poly.entity_id
_entity_poly.type
_entity_poly.pdbx_seq_one_letter_code
_entity_poly.pdbx_strand_id
1 'polypeptide(L)' 'MTDTLSDLRVIYDLHSHTTASDGELSPEELIDRAIERQINVLAITDHDTTAAIAPATRYINEKNYLLR' A
#
# COMPACT_ATOMS: atom_id res chain seq x y z
N MET A 1 14.43 5.70 -33.07
CA MET A 1 13.14 5.43 -32.40
C MET A 1 13.49 4.82 -31.07
N THR A 2 13.52 5.63 -30.02
CA THR A 2 13.85 5.18 -28.67
C THR A 2 12.70 4.32 -28.17
N ASP A 3 13.03 3.10 -27.78
CA ASP A 3 12.10 2.09 -27.27
C ASP A 3 11.40 2.66 -26.01
N THR A 4 10.18 3.18 -26.16
CA THR A 4 9.40 3.86 -25.10
C THR A 4 8.76 2.88 -24.11
N LEU A 5 9.32 1.68 -23.97
CA LEU A 5 8.88 0.66 -23.01
C LEU A 5 9.79 0.58 -21.78
N SER A 6 10.79 1.46 -21.69
CA SER A 6 11.92 1.29 -20.77
C SER A 6 11.70 1.64 -19.30
N ASP A 7 10.52 2.04 -18.81
CA ASP A 7 10.35 2.28 -17.35
C ASP A 7 8.92 2.08 -16.80
N LEU A 8 8.29 0.92 -17.07
CA LEU A 8 7.20 0.42 -16.20
C LEU A 8 7.80 -0.35 -15.02
N ARG A 9 8.60 0.32 -14.17
CA ARG A 9 9.07 -0.29 -12.92
C ARG A 9 7.90 -0.34 -11.95
N VAL A 10 7.43 -1.55 -11.68
CA VAL A 10 6.45 -1.79 -10.62
C VAL A 10 7.22 -1.88 -9.29
N ILE A 11 6.90 -1.00 -8.35
CA ILE A 11 7.52 -0.94 -7.02
C ILE A 11 6.63 -1.70 -6.03
N TYR A 12 7.25 -2.58 -5.25
CA TYR A 12 6.59 -3.41 -4.26
C TYR A 12 7.13 -3.07 -2.87
N ASP A 13 6.23 -2.87 -1.93
CA ASP A 13 6.52 -2.96 -0.50
C ASP A 13 5.81 -4.21 0.02
N LEU A 14 6.58 -5.19 0.48
CA LEU A 14 6.07 -6.51 0.85
C LEU A 14 6.05 -6.74 2.37
N HIS A 15 6.36 -5.71 3.17
CA HIS A 15 6.41 -5.85 4.62
C HIS A 15 6.22 -4.50 5.31
N SER A 16 4.98 -4.19 5.64
CA SER A 16 4.63 -3.00 6.42
C SER A 16 3.62 -3.35 7.51
N HIS A 17 3.81 -2.74 8.68
CA HIS A 17 2.90 -2.83 9.81
C HIS A 17 2.08 -1.56 9.93
N THR A 18 0.87 -1.70 10.46
CA THR A 18 -0.04 -0.60 10.79
C THR A 18 -0.22 -0.50 12.30
N THR A 19 -0.94 0.52 12.76
CA THR A 19 -1.37 0.65 14.16
C THR A 19 -2.33 -0.45 14.62
N ALA A 20 -2.78 -1.35 13.73
CA ALA A 20 -3.50 -2.56 14.14
C ALA A 20 -2.57 -3.58 14.83
N SER A 21 -1.25 -3.46 14.68
CA SER A 21 -0.24 -4.19 15.45
C SER A 21 0.78 -3.26 16.09
N ASP A 22 2.03 -3.21 15.61
CA ASP A 22 3.13 -2.40 16.14
C ASP A 22 3.62 -1.30 15.18
N GLY A 23 2.93 -1.09 14.06
CA GLY A 23 3.23 -0.02 13.11
C GLY A 23 2.83 1.37 13.62
N GLU A 24 3.46 2.40 13.05
CA GLU A 24 3.24 3.79 13.46
C GLU A 24 2.05 4.47 12.76
N LEU A 25 1.65 3.97 11.59
CA LEU A 25 0.63 4.58 10.74
C LEU A 25 -0.66 3.77 10.75
N SER A 26 -1.81 4.45 10.69
CA SER A 26 -3.07 3.77 10.41
C SER A 26 -3.03 3.08 9.03
N PRO A 27 -3.93 2.11 8.77
CA PRO A 27 -4.04 1.51 7.44
C PRO A 27 -4.22 2.56 6.32
N GLU A 28 -5.02 3.59 6.55
CA GLU A 28 -5.26 4.70 5.62
C GLU A 28 -4.00 5.56 5.42
N GLU A 29 -3.33 5.95 6.49
CA GLU A 29 -2.09 6.73 6.44
C GLU A 29 -0.97 5.97 5.74
N LEU A 30 -0.87 4.66 5.97
CA LEU A 30 0.10 3.80 5.29
C LEU A 30 -0.16 3.73 3.78
N ILE A 31 -1.43 3.64 3.37
CA ILE A 31 -1.84 3.68 1.95
C ILE A 31 -1.47 5.01 1.32
N ASP A 32 -1.83 6.14 1.94
CA ASP A 32 -1.51 7.46 1.40
C ASP A 32 0.02 7.63 1.26
N ARG A 33 0.77 7.17 2.25
CA ARG A 33 2.23 7.15 2.22
C ARG A 33 2.81 6.30 1.09
N ALA A 34 2.17 5.17 0.77
CA ALA A 34 2.58 4.29 -0.33
C ALA A 34 2.35 4.96 -1.69
N ILE A 35 1.21 5.62 -1.86
CA ILE A 35 0.89 6.41 -3.06
C ILE A 35 1.90 7.55 -3.26
N GLU A 36 2.20 8.30 -2.20
CA GLU A 36 3.21 9.39 -2.23
C GLU A 36 4.60 8.89 -2.64
N ARG A 37 4.95 7.66 -2.25
CA ARG A 37 6.22 7.00 -2.60
C ARG A 37 6.19 6.25 -3.94
N GLN A 38 5.08 6.33 -4.68
CA GLN A 38 4.89 5.62 -5.95
C GLN A 38 5.01 4.10 -5.83
N ILE A 39 4.66 3.55 -4.66
CA ILE A 39 4.53 2.10 -4.46
C ILE A 39 3.26 1.64 -5.19
N ASN A 40 3.39 0.58 -5.98
CA ASN A 40 2.27 0.04 -6.77
C ASN A 40 1.58 -1.13 -6.08
N VAL A 41 2.34 -1.88 -5.27
CA VAL A 41 1.84 -3.04 -4.52
C VAL A 41 2.31 -2.94 -3.08
N LEU A 42 1.37 -2.97 -2.14
CA LEU A 42 1.63 -2.82 -0.71
C LEU A 42 1.09 -4.03 0.07
N ALA A 43 1.96 -4.74 0.79
CA ALA A 43 1.56 -5.78 1.73
C ALA A 43 1.49 -5.22 3.15
N ILE A 44 0.33 -5.39 3.79
CA ILE A 44 0.15 -5.19 5.22
C ILE A 44 0.39 -6.52 5.92
N THR A 45 1.38 -6.57 6.80
CA THR A 45 1.86 -7.80 7.46
C THR A 45 1.84 -7.68 8.97
N ASP A 46 0.74 -7.16 9.52
CA ASP A 46 0.55 -6.97 10.96
C ASP A 46 0.74 -8.26 11.77
N HIS A 47 1.25 -8.13 12.99
CA HIS A 47 1.46 -9.26 13.91
C HIS A 47 0.15 -9.92 14.34
N ASP A 48 -0.01 -11.21 13.99
CA ASP A 48 -1.09 -12.11 14.44
C ASP A 48 -2.52 -11.57 14.25
N THR A 49 -2.71 -10.60 13.34
CA THR A 49 -4.00 -9.95 13.12
C THR A 49 -4.20 -9.58 11.65
N THR A 50 -5.46 -9.49 11.27
CA THR A 50 -5.90 -9.02 9.95
C THR A 50 -6.79 -7.78 10.07
N ALA A 51 -6.80 -7.13 11.23
CA ALA A 51 -7.72 -6.02 11.54
C ALA A 51 -7.55 -4.82 10.59
N ALA A 52 -6.37 -4.64 10.00
CA ALA A 52 -6.11 -3.59 9.01
C ALA A 52 -6.71 -3.84 7.62
N ILE A 53 -7.08 -5.08 7.26
CA ILE A 53 -7.52 -5.41 5.89
C ILE A 53 -8.82 -4.69 5.52
N ALA A 54 -9.82 -4.72 6.41
CA ALA A 54 -11.12 -4.12 6.16
C ALA A 54 -11.06 -2.57 6.00
N PRO A 55 -10.41 -1.80 6.90
CA PRO A 55 -10.23 -0.37 6.71
C PRO A 55 -9.38 -0.04 5.48
N ALA A 56 -8.27 -0.74 5.24
CA ALA A 56 -7.42 -0.55 4.06
C ALA A 56 -8.20 -0.71 2.75
N THR A 57 -8.92 -1.83 2.61
CA THR A 57 -9.72 -2.14 1.41
C THR A 57 -10.81 -1.09 1.19
N ARG A 58 -11.50 -0.69 2.27
CA ARG A 58 -12.52 0.36 2.19
C ARG A 58 -11.93 1.66 1.69
N TYR A 59 -10.80 2.09 2.26
CA TYR A 59 -10.14 3.34 1.92
C TYR A 59 -9.67 3.37 0.46
N ILE A 60 -9.05 2.29 -0.02
CA ILE A 60 -8.63 2.15 -1.43
C ILE A 60 -9.83 2.31 -2.37
N ASN A 61 -10.96 1.66 -2.05
CA ASN A 61 -12.18 1.73 -2.85
C ASN A 61 -12.83 3.12 -2.82
N GLU A 62 -12.92 3.75 -1.64
CA GLU A 62 -13.50 5.10 -1.48
C GLU A 62 -12.70 6.16 -2.23
N LYS A 63 -11.37 6.03 -2.25
CA LYS A 63 -10.46 6.94 -2.97
C LYS A 63 -10.26 6.58 -4.43
N ASN A 64 -10.76 5.42 -4.87
CA ASN A 64 -10.55 4.87 -6.21
C ASN A 64 -9.05 4.79 -6.58
N TYR A 65 -8.22 4.37 -5.61
CA TYR A 65 -6.79 4.17 -5.83
C TYR A 65 -6.54 2.90 -6.65
N LEU A 66 -5.48 2.92 -7.47
CA LEU A 66 -5.00 1.76 -8.23
C LEU A 66 -3.95 0.93 -7.47
N LEU A 67 -3.71 1.26 -6.19
CA LEU A 67 -2.83 0.50 -5.30
C LEU A 67 -3.36 -0.93 -5.15
N ARG A 68 -2.47 -1.90 -5.26
CA ARG A 68 -2.80 -3.32 -5.09
C ARG A 68 -2.27 -3.88 -3.78
#